data_AF-A0A8B9AUP5-F1
#
_entry.id   AF-A0A8B9AUP5-F1
#
_cell.length_a   1.000
_cell.length_b   1.000
_cell.length_c   1.000
_cell.angle_alpha   90.00
_cell.angle_beta   90.00
_cell.angle_gamma   90.00
#
_symmetry.space_group_name_H-M   'P 1'
#
loop_
_entity.id
_entity.type
_entity.pdbx_description
1 polymer ?
#
loop_
_entity_poly.entity_id
_entity_poly.type
_entity_poly.pdbx_seq_one_letter_code
_entity_poly.pdbx_strand_id
1 'polypeptide(L)'
;MRALSEKPLLAASAAAALLAGALIVSSFVRAGDRALLCSSVYSSSSPSAELAAALLHYATTRVVPQQSRAEIRISFDVLRRRAPCNFLVFGLGHDSLMWSAFNAGGTTVFLEEDPVWFRSVTKDSPALHAHTVRYRTRLVDADDLLKSYRSEPSCLPPAAAPIKNNHRCRLALADLPAEIYDREWDLIMIDAPKGYYNEAPGRMAAIFSAAVMARGRRGEGETDVFLHDVNRKVEKKFAMEFLCKKYLVGGTGRLWHFRIPPVNDTSSGDKGFC
;
A
#
# COMPACT_ATOMS: atom_id res chain seq x y z
N MET A 1 -59.19 62.00 -30.23
CA MET A 1 -57.72 62.09 -30.19
C MET A 1 -57.23 61.66 -28.81
N ARG A 2 -56.54 60.52 -28.72
CA ARG A 2 -55.37 60.25 -27.86
C ARG A 2 -54.91 58.84 -28.19
N ALA A 3 -53.83 58.78 -28.96
CA ALA A 3 -53.16 57.55 -29.37
C ALA A 3 -52.51 56.90 -28.14
N LEU A 4 -52.76 55.61 -27.95
CA LEU A 4 -51.98 54.79 -27.04
C LEU A 4 -50.63 54.54 -27.73
N SER A 5 -49.61 55.24 -27.26
CA SER A 5 -48.21 55.03 -27.64
C SER A 5 -47.74 53.73 -26.99
N GLU A 6 -47.82 52.63 -27.74
CA GLU A 6 -47.19 51.38 -27.38
C GLU A 6 -45.67 51.58 -27.44
N LYS A 7 -45.00 51.39 -26.29
CA LYS A 7 -43.55 51.50 -26.18
C LYS A 7 -42.92 50.12 -26.47
N PRO A 8 -42.35 49.89 -27.67
CA PRO A 8 -41.72 48.60 -28.03
C PRO A 8 -40.49 48.28 -27.17
N LEU A 9 -39.97 49.27 -26.43
CA LEU A 9 -38.81 49.14 -25.56
C LEU A 9 -39.07 48.28 -24.31
N LEU A 10 -40.30 48.28 -23.79
CA LEU A 10 -40.64 47.51 -22.57
C LEU A 10 -40.85 46.02 -22.86
N ALA A 11 -41.42 45.68 -24.01
CA ALA A 11 -41.59 44.29 -24.44
C ALA A 11 -40.24 43.63 -24.78
N ALA A 12 -39.33 44.37 -25.41
CA ALA A 12 -37.98 43.89 -25.70
C ALA A 12 -37.15 43.62 -24.43
N SER A 13 -37.28 44.47 -23.39
CA SER A 13 -36.59 44.25 -22.11
C SER A 13 -37.11 43.03 -21.33
N ALA A 14 -38.40 42.74 -21.41
CA ALA A 14 -38.99 41.57 -20.73
C ALA A 14 -38.57 40.25 -21.39
N ALA A 15 -38.50 40.21 -22.73
CA ALA A 15 -38.05 39.03 -23.47
C ALA A 15 -36.56 38.72 -23.25
N ALA A 16 -35.71 39.75 -23.18
CA ALA A 16 -34.27 39.58 -22.90
C ALA A 16 -34.01 39.05 -21.47
N ALA A 17 -34.79 39.49 -20.48
CA ALA A 17 -34.67 39.02 -19.10
C ALA A 17 -35.10 37.54 -18.94
N LEU A 18 -36.14 37.10 -19.65
CA LEU A 18 -36.59 35.70 -19.64
C LEU A 18 -35.58 34.76 -20.31
N LEU A 19 -34.96 35.16 -21.42
CA LEU A 19 -33.91 34.37 -22.09
C LEU A 19 -32.62 34.30 -21.26
N ALA A 20 -32.21 35.39 -20.60
CA ALA A 20 -31.08 35.39 -19.69
C ALA A 20 -31.35 34.53 -18.44
N GLY A 21 -32.55 34.61 -17.87
CA GLY A 21 -32.97 33.76 -16.74
C GLY A 21 -32.98 32.26 -17.09
N ALA A 22 -33.49 31.89 -18.28
CA ALA A 22 -33.49 30.50 -18.74
C ALA A 22 -32.07 29.96 -19.01
N LEU A 23 -31.17 30.78 -19.56
CA LEU A 23 -29.76 30.41 -19.75
C LEU A 23 -29.02 30.22 -18.41
N ILE A 24 -29.30 31.07 -17.42
CA ILE A 24 -28.71 30.98 -16.08
C ILE A 24 -29.23 29.74 -15.33
N VAL A 25 -30.54 29.45 -15.37
CA VAL A 25 -31.10 28.21 -14.77
C VAL A 25 -30.56 26.96 -15.47
N SER A 26 -30.40 26.97 -16.80
CA SER A 26 -29.82 25.83 -17.54
C SER A 26 -28.35 25.56 -17.19
N SER A 27 -27.59 26.61 -16.84
CA SER A 27 -26.19 26.47 -16.42
C SER A 27 -26.05 26.01 -14.97
N PHE A 28 -27.01 26.35 -14.09
CA PHE A 28 -27.08 25.79 -12.73
C PHE A 28 -27.56 24.32 -12.70
N VAL A 29 -28.50 23.92 -13.55
CA VAL A 29 -28.93 22.50 -13.66
C VAL A 29 -27.78 21.62 -14.18
N ARG A 30 -27.01 22.10 -15.17
CA ARG A 30 -25.80 21.39 -15.67
C ARG A 30 -24.64 21.34 -14.68
N ALA A 31 -24.57 22.29 -13.73
CA ALA A 31 -23.57 22.29 -12.67
C ALA A 31 -23.97 21.37 -11.50
N GLY A 32 -25.26 21.27 -11.18
CA GLY A 32 -25.80 20.36 -10.17
C GLY A 32 -25.66 18.88 -10.53
N ASP A 33 -25.82 18.53 -11.81
CA ASP A 33 -25.74 17.14 -12.28
C ASP A 33 -24.30 16.62 -12.44
N ARG A 34 -23.30 17.51 -12.46
CA ARG A 34 -21.88 17.12 -12.55
C ARG A 34 -21.19 16.97 -11.19
N ALA A 35 -21.76 17.54 -10.13
CA ALA A 35 -21.17 17.49 -8.79
C ALA A 35 -21.58 16.27 -7.95
N LEU A 36 -22.49 15.42 -8.44
CA LEU A 36 -23.04 14.27 -7.71
C LEU A 36 -22.66 12.89 -8.28
N LEU A 37 -21.74 12.83 -9.25
CA LEU A 37 -21.32 11.57 -9.90
C LEU A 37 -19.79 11.32 -9.89
N CYS A 38 -19.09 11.89 -8.92
CA CYS A 38 -17.77 11.42 -8.51
C CYS A 38 -17.81 10.91 -7.06
N SER A 39 -18.80 10.09 -6.75
CA SER A 39 -18.58 9.05 -5.75
C SER A 39 -17.63 8.07 -6.40
N SER A 40 -16.35 8.10 -6.03
CA SER A 40 -15.46 6.96 -6.21
C SER A 40 -16.22 5.75 -5.69
N VAL A 41 -16.74 4.93 -6.59
CA VAL A 41 -17.23 3.61 -6.26
C VAL A 41 -15.97 2.81 -5.93
N TYR A 42 -15.44 3.03 -4.73
CA TYR A 42 -14.84 1.94 -3.99
C TYR A 42 -16.00 0.96 -3.83
N SER A 43 -16.12 0.05 -4.79
CA SER A 43 -17.02 -1.08 -4.67
C SER A 43 -16.46 -1.89 -3.51
N SER A 44 -16.85 -1.55 -2.28
CA SER A 44 -16.57 -2.36 -1.11
C SER A 44 -17.31 -3.66 -1.32
N SER A 45 -16.62 -4.63 -1.94
CA SER A 45 -17.10 -5.99 -2.05
C SER A 45 -17.44 -6.48 -0.65
N SER A 46 -18.59 -7.13 -0.50
CA SER A 46 -18.89 -7.77 0.78
C SER A 46 -17.82 -8.82 1.08
N PRO A 47 -17.49 -9.07 2.36
CA PRO A 47 -16.46 -10.07 2.69
C PRO A 47 -16.75 -11.45 2.08
N SER A 48 -18.02 -11.82 2.00
CA SER A 48 -18.46 -13.05 1.34
C SER A 48 -18.20 -13.07 -0.16
N ALA A 49 -18.32 -11.92 -0.84
CA ALA A 49 -18.04 -11.80 -2.27
C ALA A 49 -16.53 -11.93 -2.57
N GLU A 50 -15.66 -11.32 -1.76
CA GLU A 50 -14.20 -11.45 -1.90
C GLU A 50 -13.75 -12.89 -1.74
N LEU A 51 -14.26 -13.56 -0.70
CA LEU A 51 -13.96 -14.97 -0.47
C LEU A 51 -14.47 -15.86 -1.61
N ALA A 52 -15.71 -15.64 -2.07
CA ALA A 52 -16.27 -16.39 -3.19
C ALA A 52 -15.46 -16.19 -4.48
N ALA A 53 -15.03 -14.96 -4.76
CA ALA A 53 -14.20 -14.64 -5.92
C ALA A 53 -12.83 -15.34 -5.86
N ALA A 54 -12.16 -15.30 -4.70
CA ALA A 54 -10.89 -16.01 -4.51
C ALA A 54 -11.08 -17.53 -4.64
N LEU A 55 -12.10 -18.11 -4.02
CA LEU A 55 -12.41 -19.54 -4.13
C LEU A 55 -12.66 -19.95 -5.58
N LEU A 56 -13.47 -19.19 -6.32
CA LEU A 56 -13.73 -19.45 -7.74
C LEU A 56 -12.43 -19.39 -8.54
N HIS A 57 -11.61 -18.36 -8.35
CA HIS A 57 -10.34 -18.20 -9.05
C HIS A 57 -9.38 -19.38 -8.81
N TYR A 58 -9.10 -19.73 -7.55
CA TYR A 58 -8.14 -20.79 -7.25
C TYR A 58 -8.67 -22.20 -7.48
N ALA A 59 -10.00 -22.41 -7.48
CA ALA A 59 -10.59 -23.71 -7.79
C ALA A 59 -10.69 -23.97 -9.31
N THR A 60 -10.71 -22.93 -10.14
CA THR A 60 -10.96 -23.07 -11.59
C THR A 60 -9.78 -22.71 -12.48
N THR A 61 -8.70 -22.17 -11.92
CA THR A 61 -7.48 -21.83 -12.68
C THR A 61 -6.31 -22.75 -12.32
N ARG A 62 -5.31 -22.79 -13.20
CA ARG A 62 -4.01 -23.45 -12.92
C ARG A 62 -3.01 -22.51 -12.23
N VAL A 63 -3.43 -21.28 -11.93
CA VAL A 63 -2.60 -20.27 -11.30
C VAL A 63 -2.61 -20.54 -9.80
N VAL A 64 -1.41 -20.73 -9.23
CA VAL A 64 -1.25 -21.00 -7.80
C VAL A 64 -0.31 -19.97 -7.18
N PRO A 65 -0.52 -19.62 -5.89
CA PRO A 65 0.43 -18.82 -5.12
C PRO A 65 1.87 -19.36 -5.20
N GLN A 66 2.86 -18.45 -5.21
CA GLN A 66 4.28 -18.82 -5.19
C GLN A 66 4.70 -19.46 -3.86
N GLN A 67 4.04 -19.06 -2.76
CA GLN A 67 4.31 -19.58 -1.44
C GLN A 67 3.72 -20.98 -1.27
N SER A 68 4.44 -21.87 -0.59
CA SER A 68 3.91 -23.21 -0.29
C SER A 68 2.75 -23.14 0.70
N ARG A 69 1.92 -24.19 0.76
CA ARG A 69 0.84 -24.29 1.76
C ARG A 69 1.35 -24.09 3.20
N ALA A 70 2.54 -24.59 3.53
CA ALA A 70 3.13 -24.42 4.86
C ALA A 70 3.52 -22.96 5.12
N GLU A 71 4.12 -22.29 4.12
CA GLU A 71 4.45 -20.85 4.19
C GLU A 71 3.19 -20.00 4.37
N ILE A 72 2.18 -20.21 3.51
CA ILE A 72 0.90 -19.50 3.57
C ILE A 72 0.22 -19.68 4.93
N ARG A 73 0.30 -20.88 5.51
CA ARG A 73 -0.35 -21.20 6.78
C ARG A 73 0.08 -20.26 7.92
N ILE A 74 1.35 -19.85 7.95
CA ILE A 74 1.87 -18.95 8.98
C ILE A 74 1.13 -17.61 8.95
N SER A 75 1.09 -16.95 7.79
CA SER A 75 0.41 -15.65 7.62
C SER A 75 -1.10 -15.78 7.77
N PHE A 76 -1.68 -16.86 7.24
CA PHE A 76 -3.11 -17.15 7.38
C PHE A 76 -3.54 -17.30 8.84
N ASP A 77 -2.78 -18.02 9.67
CA ASP A 77 -3.15 -18.20 11.07
C ASP A 77 -3.11 -16.87 11.86
N VAL A 78 -2.24 -15.93 11.48
CA VAL A 78 -2.25 -14.56 12.02
C VAL A 78 -3.48 -13.77 11.53
N LEU A 79 -3.73 -13.75 10.21
CA LEU A 79 -4.91 -13.10 9.63
C LEU A 79 -6.21 -13.63 10.23
N ARG A 80 -6.34 -14.93 10.45
CA ARG A 80 -7.51 -15.54 11.10
C ARG A 80 -7.82 -14.98 12.49
N ARG A 81 -6.80 -14.48 13.20
CA ARG A 81 -6.95 -13.91 14.55
C ARG A 81 -7.09 -12.38 14.54
N ARG A 82 -6.52 -11.71 13.53
CA ARG A 82 -6.42 -10.24 13.48
C ARG A 82 -7.34 -9.58 12.47
N ALA A 83 -7.81 -10.30 11.44
CA ALA A 83 -8.67 -9.76 10.41
C ALA A 83 -10.07 -9.42 10.98
N PRO A 84 -10.72 -8.35 10.50
CA PRO A 84 -10.21 -7.39 9.52
C PRO A 84 -9.13 -6.47 10.11
N CYS A 85 -8.05 -6.22 9.36
CA CYS A 85 -6.92 -5.39 9.80
C CYS A 85 -6.29 -4.57 8.66
N ASN A 86 -5.30 -3.75 8.98
CA ASN A 86 -4.47 -3.07 7.99
C ASN A 86 -3.30 -3.97 7.57
N PHE A 87 -3.35 -4.48 6.33
CA PHE A 87 -2.36 -5.39 5.77
C PHE A 87 -1.64 -4.77 4.57
N LEU A 88 -0.34 -4.51 4.71
CA LEU A 88 0.52 -4.06 3.61
C LEU A 88 1.25 -5.23 2.98
N VAL A 89 1.24 -5.31 1.65
CA VAL A 89 1.96 -6.34 0.90
C VAL A 89 2.92 -5.66 -0.07
N PHE A 90 4.22 -5.82 0.13
CA PHE A 90 5.20 -5.57 -0.91
C PHE A 90 5.19 -6.77 -1.85
N GLY A 91 4.58 -6.60 -3.02
CA GLY A 91 4.35 -7.60 -4.04
C GLY A 91 2.90 -7.62 -4.50
N LEU A 92 2.69 -7.78 -5.80
CA LEU A 92 1.39 -8.02 -6.41
C LEU A 92 1.51 -9.26 -7.31
N GLY A 93 0.53 -10.15 -7.31
CA GLY A 93 0.63 -11.37 -8.09
C GLY A 93 -0.45 -12.41 -7.81
N HIS A 94 -0.10 -13.66 -8.07
CA HIS A 94 -1.03 -14.79 -8.04
C HIS A 94 -1.64 -15.08 -6.66
N ASP A 95 -1.06 -14.58 -5.59
CA ASP A 95 -1.52 -14.76 -4.22
C ASP A 95 -2.34 -13.56 -3.70
N SER A 96 -2.43 -12.46 -4.46
CA SER A 96 -3.04 -11.22 -4.01
C SER A 96 -4.55 -11.34 -3.76
N LEU A 97 -5.27 -12.07 -4.61
CA LEU A 97 -6.69 -12.37 -4.36
C LEU A 97 -6.90 -13.14 -3.06
N MET A 98 -6.05 -14.12 -2.78
CA MET A 98 -6.08 -14.89 -1.53
C MET A 98 -5.81 -13.98 -0.33
N TRP A 99 -4.78 -13.11 -0.41
CA TRP A 99 -4.45 -12.18 0.67
C TRP A 99 -5.57 -11.18 0.96
N SER A 100 -6.22 -10.63 -0.08
CA SER A 100 -7.40 -9.78 0.09
C SER A 100 -8.53 -10.54 0.77
N ALA A 101 -8.87 -11.74 0.27
CA ALA A 101 -9.96 -12.55 0.80
C ALA A 101 -9.73 -13.02 2.25
N PHE A 102 -8.49 -13.32 2.65
CA PHE A 102 -8.18 -13.67 4.04
C PHE A 102 -8.33 -12.48 5.01
N ASN A 103 -8.24 -11.26 4.50
CA ASN A 103 -8.43 -10.03 5.26
C ASN A 103 -9.73 -9.31 4.85
N ALA A 104 -10.74 -10.06 4.42
CA ALA A 104 -11.98 -9.50 3.90
C ALA A 104 -12.66 -8.58 4.92
N GLY A 105 -13.08 -7.39 4.49
CA GLY A 105 -13.57 -6.30 5.36
C GLY A 105 -12.49 -5.46 6.03
N GLY A 106 -11.22 -5.83 5.89
CA GLY A 106 -10.05 -5.04 6.27
C GLY A 106 -9.51 -4.21 5.12
N THR A 107 -8.34 -3.59 5.32
CA THR A 107 -7.62 -2.88 4.26
C THR A 107 -6.38 -3.67 3.88
N THR A 108 -6.34 -4.19 2.65
CA THR A 108 -5.15 -4.82 2.08
C THR A 108 -4.64 -3.98 0.93
N VAL A 109 -3.38 -3.53 0.99
CA VAL A 109 -2.75 -2.71 -0.07
C VAL A 109 -1.50 -3.39 -0.60
N PHE A 110 -1.41 -3.50 -1.93
CA PHE A 110 -0.29 -4.15 -2.63
C PHE A 110 0.63 -3.11 -3.29
N LEU A 111 1.93 -3.31 -3.21
CA LEU A 111 2.95 -2.46 -3.84
C LEU A 111 3.77 -3.27 -4.85
N GLU A 112 3.80 -2.82 -6.11
CA GLU A 112 4.45 -3.54 -7.21
C GLU A 112 5.46 -2.67 -7.96
N GLU A 113 6.67 -3.17 -8.23
CA GLU A 113 7.67 -2.40 -8.96
C GLU A 113 7.51 -2.40 -10.48
N ASP A 114 6.92 -3.45 -11.05
CA ASP A 114 6.82 -3.65 -12.49
C ASP A 114 5.47 -3.16 -13.02
N PRO A 115 5.44 -2.02 -13.76
CA PRO A 115 4.20 -1.45 -14.25
C PRO A 115 3.50 -2.33 -15.30
N VAL A 116 4.23 -3.23 -15.99
CA VAL A 116 3.63 -4.17 -16.94
C VAL A 116 2.91 -5.27 -16.16
N TRP A 117 3.58 -5.85 -15.16
CA TRP A 117 2.99 -6.86 -14.30
C TRP A 117 1.79 -6.31 -13.52
N PHE A 118 1.92 -5.11 -12.97
CA PHE A 118 0.84 -4.38 -12.31
C PHE A 118 -0.42 -4.31 -13.17
N ARG A 119 -0.29 -3.85 -14.42
CA ARG A 119 -1.43 -3.76 -15.35
C ARG A 119 -2.01 -5.12 -15.69
N SER A 120 -1.18 -6.15 -15.79
CA SER A 120 -1.65 -7.52 -16.06
C SER A 120 -2.52 -8.02 -14.91
N VAL A 121 -2.05 -7.94 -13.67
CA VAL A 121 -2.77 -8.45 -12.49
C VAL A 121 -4.03 -7.64 -12.21
N THR A 122 -3.94 -6.30 -12.26
CA THR A 122 -5.10 -5.43 -11.98
C THR A 122 -6.18 -5.48 -13.06
N LYS A 123 -5.84 -5.83 -14.30
CA LYS A 123 -6.83 -6.11 -15.35
C LYS A 123 -7.68 -7.34 -15.02
N ASP A 124 -7.04 -8.40 -14.53
CA ASP A 124 -7.71 -9.65 -14.20
C ASP A 124 -8.40 -9.60 -12.83
N SER A 125 -7.99 -8.67 -11.96
CA SER A 125 -8.50 -8.50 -10.60
C SER A 125 -8.63 -7.02 -10.23
N PRO A 126 -9.61 -6.30 -10.82
CA PRO A 126 -9.74 -4.85 -10.68
C PRO A 126 -10.14 -4.38 -9.27
N ALA A 127 -10.60 -5.29 -8.42
CA ALA A 127 -10.92 -5.01 -7.03
C ALA A 127 -9.68 -4.93 -6.11
N LEU A 128 -8.51 -5.40 -6.58
CA LEU A 128 -7.28 -5.33 -5.77
C LEU A 128 -6.83 -3.88 -5.60
N HIS A 129 -6.63 -3.47 -4.35
CA HIS A 129 -6.10 -2.16 -4.04
C HIS A 129 -4.57 -2.18 -4.13
N ALA A 130 -4.02 -1.67 -5.22
CA ALA A 130 -2.60 -1.76 -5.51
C ALA A 130 -2.01 -0.47 -6.07
N HIS A 131 -0.71 -0.24 -5.84
CA HIS A 131 0.06 0.86 -6.41
C HIS A 131 1.35 0.38 -7.05
N THR A 132 1.74 1.05 -8.14
CA THR A 132 3.09 0.90 -8.67
C THR A 132 4.07 1.73 -7.83
N VAL A 133 5.23 1.16 -7.48
CA VAL A 133 6.27 1.83 -6.68
C VAL A 133 7.63 1.76 -7.36
N ARG A 134 8.48 2.76 -7.11
CA ARG A 134 9.85 2.77 -7.65
C ARG A 134 10.87 2.47 -6.57
N TYR A 135 11.71 1.48 -6.82
CA TYR A 135 12.88 1.19 -5.99
C TYR A 135 14.12 1.89 -6.56
N ARG A 136 14.89 2.54 -5.69
CA ARG A 136 16.15 3.23 -6.05
C ARG A 136 17.39 2.37 -5.79
N THR A 137 17.22 1.25 -5.07
CA THR A 137 18.28 0.30 -4.73
C THR A 137 18.20 -0.92 -5.64
N ARG A 138 19.36 -1.46 -6.02
CA ARG A 138 19.49 -2.72 -6.75
C ARG A 138 20.16 -3.78 -5.89
N LEU A 139 19.95 -5.04 -6.21
CA LEU A 139 20.49 -6.17 -5.46
C LEU A 139 22.02 -6.07 -5.31
N VAL A 140 22.73 -5.63 -6.35
CA VAL A 140 24.18 -5.42 -6.34
C VAL A 140 24.64 -4.38 -5.31
N ASP A 141 23.77 -3.44 -4.93
CA ASP A 141 24.09 -2.39 -3.96
C ASP A 141 24.05 -2.90 -2.50
N ALA A 142 23.63 -4.14 -2.25
CA ALA A 142 23.30 -4.66 -0.91
C ALA A 142 24.43 -4.53 0.13
N ASP A 143 25.65 -4.94 -0.22
CA ASP A 143 26.78 -4.89 0.72
C ASP A 143 27.20 -3.44 1.02
N ASP A 144 27.14 -2.55 0.03
CA ASP A 144 27.46 -1.13 0.21
C ASP A 144 26.40 -0.40 1.05
N LEU A 145 25.12 -0.76 0.88
CA LEU A 145 24.04 -0.25 1.72
C LEU A 145 24.23 -0.63 3.19
N LEU A 146 24.59 -1.89 3.49
CA LEU A 146 24.86 -2.33 4.87
C LEU A 146 26.09 -1.66 5.49
N LYS A 147 27.13 -1.37 4.68
CA LYS A 147 28.33 -0.66 5.15
C LYS A 147 28.06 0.81 5.44
N SER A 148 27.28 1.48 4.59
CA SER A 148 27.13 2.94 4.63
C SER A 148 25.99 3.45 5.51
N TYR A 149 24.93 2.66 5.75
CA TYR A 149 23.74 3.18 6.44
C TYR A 149 24.02 3.67 7.88
N ARG A 150 24.98 3.05 8.59
CA ARG A 150 25.36 3.45 9.96
C ARG A 150 26.00 4.83 10.05
N SER A 151 26.57 5.31 8.95
CA SER A 151 27.19 6.63 8.86
C SER A 151 26.23 7.71 8.36
N GLU A 152 25.02 7.34 7.95
CA GLU A 152 23.98 8.26 7.50
C GLU A 152 22.95 8.44 8.64
N PRO A 153 22.96 9.59 9.37
CA PRO A 153 22.06 9.80 10.49
C PRO A 153 20.58 9.63 10.13
N SER A 154 20.18 9.97 8.90
CA SER A 154 18.80 9.79 8.44
C SER A 154 18.40 8.32 8.24
N CYS A 155 19.33 7.37 8.31
CA CYS A 155 19.03 5.93 8.31
C CYS A 155 18.93 5.33 9.71
N LEU A 156 19.24 6.07 10.77
CA LEU A 156 19.26 5.55 12.15
C LEU A 156 18.01 5.97 12.93
N PRO A 157 17.41 5.08 13.76
CA PRO A 157 16.37 5.49 14.69
C PRO A 157 16.87 6.55 15.69
N PRO A 158 16.05 7.54 16.08
CA PRO A 158 14.69 7.77 15.63
C PRO A 158 14.58 8.53 14.29
N ALA A 159 15.69 9.11 13.80
CA ALA A 159 15.72 9.98 12.60
C ALA A 159 15.35 9.29 11.28
N ALA A 160 15.34 7.94 11.25
CA ALA A 160 14.82 7.15 10.14
C ALA A 160 13.31 7.35 9.90
N ALA A 161 12.56 7.79 10.91
CA ALA A 161 11.15 8.13 10.82
C ALA A 161 10.92 9.66 10.81
N PRO A 162 9.97 10.19 10.01
CA PRO A 162 9.18 9.46 9.01
C PRO A 162 10.00 9.06 7.78
N ILE A 163 9.60 7.98 7.10
CA ILE A 163 10.24 7.52 5.85
C ILE A 163 9.92 8.48 4.69
N LYS A 164 8.73 9.08 4.70
CA LYS A 164 8.25 10.03 3.69
C LYS A 164 9.26 11.16 3.51
N ASN A 165 9.65 11.42 2.26
CA ASN A 165 10.65 12.44 1.88
C ASN A 165 12.08 12.22 2.43
N ASN A 166 12.37 11.08 3.08
CA ASN A 166 13.71 10.77 3.55
C ASN A 166 14.62 10.29 2.39
N HIS A 167 14.99 11.19 1.50
CA HIS A 167 15.84 10.87 0.34
C HIS A 167 17.33 10.75 0.69
N ARG A 168 17.74 11.18 1.89
CA ARG A 168 19.12 11.06 2.36
C ARG A 168 19.45 9.60 2.68
N CYS A 169 18.52 8.88 3.31
CA CYS A 169 18.69 7.45 3.52
C CYS A 169 18.38 6.67 2.24
N ARG A 170 19.40 6.07 1.62
CA ARG A 170 19.24 5.26 0.39
C ARG A 170 18.29 4.06 0.55
N LEU A 171 18.10 3.57 1.78
CA LEU A 171 17.20 2.45 2.10
C LEU A 171 15.74 2.88 2.29
N ALA A 172 15.46 4.17 2.46
CA ALA A 172 14.11 4.66 2.68
C ALA A 172 13.31 4.68 1.37
N LEU A 173 12.15 4.01 1.37
CA LEU A 173 11.14 4.18 0.32
C LEU A 173 10.40 5.49 0.54
N ALA A 174 11.00 6.58 0.09
CA ALA A 174 10.59 7.95 0.41
C ALA A 174 9.48 8.56 -0.47
N ASP A 175 9.07 7.86 -1.55
CA ASP A 175 8.04 8.30 -2.52
C ASP A 175 6.83 7.35 -2.63
N LEU A 176 6.46 6.65 -1.56
CA LEU A 176 5.27 5.80 -1.54
C LEU A 176 3.98 6.66 -1.57
N PRO A 177 2.84 6.08 -1.99
CA PRO A 177 1.54 6.75 -1.87
C PRO A 177 1.27 7.21 -0.44
N ALA A 178 0.59 8.35 -0.28
CA ALA A 178 0.36 8.97 1.03
C ALA A 178 -0.27 8.00 2.05
N GLU A 179 -1.24 7.19 1.60
CA GLU A 179 -1.92 6.22 2.45
C GLU A 179 -1.01 5.12 3.03
N ILE A 180 0.19 4.92 2.48
CA ILE A 180 1.17 3.98 3.03
C ILE A 180 1.84 4.57 4.27
N TYR A 181 2.05 5.89 4.28
CA TYR A 181 2.65 6.60 5.40
C TYR A 181 1.65 6.97 6.48
N ASP A 182 0.42 7.28 6.08
CA ASP A 182 -0.61 7.82 6.99
C ASP A 182 -1.35 6.70 7.76
N ARG A 183 -1.12 5.44 7.40
CA ARG A 183 -1.75 4.25 7.99
C ARG A 183 -0.77 3.47 8.86
N GLU A 184 -1.26 3.02 10.01
CA GLU A 184 -0.56 2.05 10.84
C GLU A 184 -0.88 0.63 10.38
N TRP A 185 0.16 -0.15 10.10
CA TRP A 185 0.01 -1.50 9.56
C TRP A 185 0.05 -2.53 10.69
N ASP A 186 -0.93 -3.43 10.72
CA ASP A 186 -0.98 -4.57 11.63
C ASP A 186 -0.10 -5.71 11.13
N LEU A 187 -0.16 -5.93 9.82
CA LEU A 187 0.60 -6.95 9.12
C LEU A 187 1.35 -6.31 7.96
N ILE A 188 2.58 -6.76 7.73
CA ILE A 188 3.39 -6.41 6.56
C ILE A 188 3.95 -7.70 5.95
N MET A 189 3.61 -8.01 4.71
CA MET A 189 4.22 -9.08 3.92
C MET A 189 5.26 -8.49 2.97
N ILE A 190 6.48 -9.01 3.00
CA ILE A 190 7.58 -8.61 2.13
C ILE A 190 7.90 -9.78 1.19
N ASP A 191 7.22 -9.81 0.04
CA ASP A 191 7.41 -10.81 -1.03
C ASP A 191 7.90 -10.20 -2.35
N ALA A 192 8.19 -8.91 -2.36
CA ALA A 192 8.76 -8.18 -3.49
C ALA A 192 9.65 -7.05 -2.96
N PRO A 193 10.51 -6.45 -3.80
CA PRO A 193 10.71 -6.68 -5.23
C PRO A 193 11.43 -8.00 -5.58
N LYS A 194 11.48 -8.29 -6.89
CA LYS A 194 12.02 -9.51 -7.53
C LYS A 194 13.33 -10.07 -6.97
N GLY A 195 14.36 -9.22 -6.84
CA GLY A 195 15.65 -9.57 -6.24
C GLY A 195 16.38 -10.80 -6.79
N TYR A 196 16.15 -11.21 -8.05
CA TYR A 196 16.75 -12.45 -8.62
C TYR A 196 17.93 -12.22 -9.58
N TYR A 197 18.27 -10.96 -9.91
CA TYR A 197 19.49 -10.59 -10.66
C TYR A 197 20.07 -9.28 -10.10
N ASN A 198 21.35 -9.02 -10.39
CA ASN A 198 22.13 -7.94 -9.77
C ASN A 198 21.53 -6.55 -9.96
N GLU A 199 21.03 -6.25 -11.15
CA GLU A 199 20.46 -4.95 -11.52
C GLU A 199 18.99 -4.82 -11.09
N ALA A 200 18.36 -5.92 -10.67
CA ALA A 200 16.98 -5.90 -10.18
C ALA A 200 16.89 -5.13 -8.87
N PRO A 201 15.74 -4.51 -8.59
CA PRO A 201 15.47 -4.08 -7.23
C PRO A 201 15.42 -5.28 -6.28
N GLY A 202 16.11 -5.16 -5.16
CA GLY A 202 16.14 -6.16 -4.09
C GLY A 202 15.32 -5.73 -2.88
N ARG A 203 15.00 -6.67 -1.97
CA ARG A 203 14.12 -6.44 -0.81
C ARG A 203 14.69 -5.56 0.30
N MET A 204 15.92 -5.06 0.15
CA MET A 204 16.62 -4.23 1.14
C MET A 204 15.80 -3.03 1.61
N ALA A 205 15.29 -2.22 0.67
CA ALA A 205 14.53 -1.00 0.99
C ALA A 205 13.14 -1.32 1.58
N ALA A 206 12.51 -2.41 1.14
CA ALA A 206 11.23 -2.88 1.69
C ALA A 206 11.41 -3.38 3.13
N ILE A 207 12.45 -4.17 3.41
CA ILE A 207 12.81 -4.63 4.76
C ILE A 207 13.08 -3.45 5.70
N PHE A 208 13.92 -2.50 5.27
CA PHE A 208 14.20 -1.29 6.04
C PHE A 208 12.93 -0.47 6.32
N SER A 209 12.12 -0.24 5.29
CA SER A 209 10.91 0.58 5.42
C SER A 209 9.87 -0.09 6.33
N ALA A 210 9.68 -1.41 6.22
CA ALA A 210 8.84 -2.18 7.13
C ALA A 210 9.33 -2.09 8.58
N ALA A 211 10.65 -2.17 8.80
CA ALA A 211 11.26 -2.06 10.12
C ALA A 211 11.01 -0.70 10.78
N VAL A 212 11.08 0.39 9.99
CA VAL A 212 10.82 1.76 10.45
C VAL A 212 9.32 1.98 10.69
N MET A 213 8.45 1.53 9.78
CA MET A 213 6.99 1.64 9.95
C MET A 213 6.48 0.88 11.17
N ALA A 214 6.94 -0.37 11.35
CA ALA A 214 6.53 -1.21 12.49
C ALA A 214 6.90 -0.58 13.84
N ARG A 215 8.10 0.02 13.93
CA ARG A 215 8.58 0.71 15.13
C ARG A 215 7.93 2.07 15.36
N GLY A 216 7.53 2.75 14.29
CA GLY A 216 6.88 4.05 14.31
C GLY A 216 5.38 4.01 14.56
N ARG A 217 4.80 2.82 14.77
CA ARG A 217 3.41 2.63 15.18
C ARG A 217 3.18 3.33 16.53
N ARG A 218 2.11 4.10 16.60
CA ARG A 218 1.63 4.88 17.77
C ARG A 218 0.51 4.15 18.50
N GLY A 219 -0.35 3.44 17.76
CA GLY A 219 -1.40 2.61 18.33
C GLY A 219 -0.87 1.42 19.12
N GLU A 220 -1.74 0.82 19.94
CA GLU A 220 -1.39 -0.38 20.71
C GLU A 220 -1.11 -1.59 19.81
N GLY A 221 -0.33 -2.52 20.36
CA GLY A 221 -0.01 -3.80 19.73
C GLY A 221 1.23 -3.78 18.85
N GLU A 222 1.67 -4.99 18.50
CA GLU A 222 2.86 -5.22 17.69
C GLU A 222 2.48 -5.36 16.21
N THR A 223 3.47 -5.12 15.33
CA THR A 223 3.33 -5.36 13.90
C THR A 223 3.88 -6.75 13.55
N ASP A 224 3.06 -7.59 12.91
CA ASP A 224 3.51 -8.87 12.37
C ASP A 224 4.15 -8.63 10.99
N VAL A 225 5.44 -8.95 10.84
CA VAL A 225 6.18 -8.78 9.58
C VAL A 225 6.59 -10.15 9.04
N PHE A 226 6.20 -10.46 7.82
CA PHE A 226 6.57 -11.69 7.13
C PHE A 226 7.56 -11.36 6.01
N LEU A 227 8.68 -12.08 5.97
CA LEU A 227 9.69 -11.93 4.91
C LEU A 227 9.85 -13.24 4.17
N HIS A 228 9.70 -13.19 2.84
CA HIS A 228 9.89 -14.33 1.95
C HIS A 228 11.29 -14.36 1.32
N ASP A 229 11.63 -15.48 0.67
CA ASP A 229 12.96 -15.88 0.19
C ASP A 229 14.13 -15.70 1.17
N VAL A 230 13.93 -16.02 2.45
CA VAL A 230 15.03 -16.03 3.43
C VAL A 230 16.04 -17.16 3.19
N ASN A 231 15.91 -17.97 2.14
CA ASN A 231 16.99 -18.81 1.65
C ASN A 231 18.10 -17.99 0.97
N ARG A 232 17.80 -16.78 0.49
CA ARG A 232 18.77 -15.86 -0.12
C ARG A 232 19.57 -15.09 0.94
N LYS A 233 20.83 -14.79 0.63
CA LYS A 233 21.78 -14.20 1.59
C LYS A 233 21.45 -12.76 1.94
N VAL A 234 20.98 -11.96 0.99
CA VAL A 234 20.70 -10.53 1.18
C VAL A 234 19.52 -10.36 2.14
N GLU A 235 18.42 -11.06 1.88
CA GLU A 235 17.20 -11.07 2.68
C GLU A 235 17.51 -11.46 4.13
N LYS A 236 18.30 -12.52 4.36
CA LYS A 236 18.74 -12.92 5.70
C LYS A 236 19.53 -11.82 6.41
N LYS A 237 20.54 -11.24 5.75
CA LYS A 237 21.39 -10.19 6.36
C LYS A 237 20.54 -8.98 6.76
N PHE A 238 19.71 -8.49 5.83
CA PHE A 238 18.86 -7.33 6.07
C PHE A 238 17.78 -7.60 7.12
N ALA A 239 17.19 -8.80 7.16
CA ALA A 239 16.23 -9.17 8.20
C ALA A 239 16.87 -9.14 9.59
N MET A 240 18.06 -9.74 9.73
CA MET A 240 18.77 -9.78 11.01
C MET A 240 19.22 -8.39 11.45
N GLU A 241 19.54 -7.51 10.51
CA GLU A 241 19.96 -6.13 10.76
C GLU A 241 18.80 -5.20 11.15
N PHE A 242 17.65 -5.29 10.48
CA PHE A 242 16.56 -4.30 10.63
C PHE A 242 15.31 -4.84 11.35
N LEU A 243 14.96 -6.12 11.14
CA LEU A 243 13.82 -6.76 11.78
C LEU A 243 14.20 -7.45 13.11
N CYS A 244 15.49 -7.69 13.33
CA CYS A 244 16.11 -8.24 14.54
C CYS A 244 15.74 -9.67 14.89
N LYS A 245 16.78 -10.46 15.20
CA LYS A 245 16.60 -11.85 15.67
C LYS A 245 15.73 -11.96 16.92
N LYS A 246 15.81 -10.99 17.84
CA LYS A 246 14.99 -10.97 19.07
C LYS A 246 13.48 -10.90 18.81
N TYR A 247 13.08 -10.43 17.64
CA TYR A 247 11.68 -10.34 17.22
C TYR A 247 11.25 -11.46 16.26
N LEU A 248 12.16 -12.38 15.88
CA LEU A 248 11.83 -13.54 15.06
C LEU A 248 11.04 -14.55 15.89
N VAL A 249 9.75 -14.71 15.59
CA VAL A 249 8.85 -15.61 16.33
C VAL A 249 8.66 -16.98 15.67
N GLY A 250 9.04 -17.11 14.39
CA GLY A 250 8.98 -18.39 13.70
C GLY A 250 9.29 -18.30 12.20
N GLY A 251 9.11 -19.41 11.50
CA GLY A 251 9.29 -19.49 10.05
C GLY A 251 9.18 -20.92 9.54
N THR A 252 8.95 -21.06 8.23
CA THR A 252 8.98 -22.35 7.53
C THR A 252 9.36 -22.15 6.08
N GLY A 253 10.05 -23.13 5.49
CA GLY A 253 10.55 -23.03 4.13
C GLY A 253 11.39 -21.76 3.93
N ARG A 254 10.92 -20.87 3.05
CA ARG A 254 11.53 -19.58 2.71
C ARG A 254 10.90 -18.39 3.43
N LEU A 255 9.92 -18.60 4.31
CA LEU A 255 9.22 -17.54 5.02
C LEU A 255 9.71 -17.45 6.48
N TRP A 256 10.05 -16.23 6.91
CA TRP A 256 10.23 -15.88 8.33
C TRP A 256 9.13 -14.95 8.80
N HIS A 257 8.76 -15.07 10.07
CA HIS A 257 7.75 -14.26 10.75
C HIS A 257 8.37 -13.56 11.96
N PHE A 258 8.29 -12.24 11.95
CA PHE A 258 8.73 -11.35 13.02
C PHE A 258 7.53 -10.69 13.68
N ARG A 259 7.66 -10.37 14.97
CA ARG A 259 6.70 -9.55 15.70
C ARG A 259 7.43 -8.38 16.33
N ILE A 260 7.21 -7.18 15.79
CA ILE A 260 7.99 -5.99 16.10
C ILE A 260 7.12 -5.03 16.92
N PRO A 261 7.52 -4.71 18.17
CA PRO A 261 6.81 -3.72 18.98
C PRO A 261 7.11 -2.29 18.50
N PRO A 262 6.20 -1.34 18.79
CA PRO A 262 6.51 0.07 18.67
C PRO A 262 7.67 0.44 19.60
N VAL A 263 8.41 1.50 19.26
CA VAL A 263 9.46 2.01 20.15
C VAL A 263 8.80 2.72 21.33
N ASN A 264 9.01 2.22 22.55
CA ASN A 264 8.67 2.95 23.76
C ASN A 264 9.76 4.01 24.02
N ASP A 265 9.36 5.25 24.32
CA ASP A 265 10.26 6.40 24.59
C ASP A 265 11.29 6.15 25.71
N THR A 266 11.15 5.08 26.49
CA THR A 266 11.92 4.82 27.71
C THR A 266 13.10 3.84 27.56
N SER A 267 13.33 3.26 26.37
CA SER A 267 14.46 2.32 26.16
C SER A 267 15.40 2.79 25.06
N SER A 268 16.26 3.78 25.32
CA SER A 268 17.18 4.31 24.30
C SER A 268 18.62 4.45 24.82
N GLY A 269 19.31 3.31 24.94
CA GLY A 269 20.77 3.25 24.88
C GLY A 269 21.30 2.81 23.51
N ASP A 270 20.47 2.13 22.71
CA ASP A 270 20.89 1.55 21.43
C ASP A 270 20.69 2.52 20.28
N LYS A 271 21.76 2.78 19.53
CA LYS A 271 21.75 3.67 18.34
C LYS A 271 21.33 2.92 17.06
N GLY A 272 20.93 1.65 17.17
CA GLY A 272 20.62 0.74 16.07
C GLY A 272 19.17 0.24 16.08
N PHE A 273 18.83 -0.59 15.09
CA PHE A 273 17.53 -1.26 15.02
C PHE A 273 17.45 -2.46 15.97
N CYS A 274 18.58 -3.15 16.11
CA CYS A 274 18.85 -4.29 16.96
C CYS A 274 20.04 -3.94 17.84
#